data_AF-A0A7V5WPR8-F1
#
_entry.id   AF-A0A7V5WPR8-F1
#
_cell.length_a   1.000
_cell.length_b   1.000
_cell.length_c   1.000
_cell.angle_alpha   90.00
_cell.angle_beta   90.00
_cell.angle_gamma   90.00
#
_symmetry.space_group_name_H-M   'P 1'
#
loop_
_entity.id
_entity.type
_entity.pdbx_description
1 polymer ?
#
loop_
_entity_poly.entity_id
_entity_poly.type
_entity_poly.pdbx_seq_one_letter_code
_entity_poly.pdbx_strand_id
1 'polypeptide(L)'
;MLESNLAGLAELYEIATEDELAELDLEKEDIKKTISELYKEALFNGDLDENPAIITIKPGAGGTESSDWAGMLYRMYVRFAERKGFKV
;
A
#
# COMPACT_ATOMS: atom_id res chain seq x y z
N MET A 1 -14.74 -5.03 17.63
CA MET A 1 -13.41 -5.32 18.22
C MET A 1 -12.44 -4.18 17.90
N LEU A 2 -12.16 -3.86 16.62
CA LEU A 2 -11.25 -2.76 16.25
C LEU A 2 -11.70 -1.37 16.76
N GLU A 3 -12.99 -1.05 16.63
CA GLU A 3 -13.55 0.21 17.14
C GLU A 3 -13.41 0.35 18.66
N SER A 4 -13.59 -0.76 19.40
CA SER A 4 -13.41 -0.81 20.85
C SER A 4 -11.94 -0.60 21.25
N ASN A 5 -11.00 -1.16 20.48
CA ASN A 5 -9.58 -0.99 20.73
C ASN A 5 -9.14 0.45 20.45
N LEU A 6 -9.64 1.06 19.36
CA LEU A 6 -9.31 2.45 19.02
C LEU A 6 -9.89 3.43 20.05
N ALA A 7 -11.12 3.21 20.51
CA ALA A 7 -11.75 4.02 21.55
C ALA A 7 -11.00 3.92 22.88
N GLY A 8 -10.66 2.69 23.31
CA GLY A 8 -9.88 2.47 24.53
C GLY A 8 -8.49 3.10 24.46
N LEU A 9 -7.81 2.99 23.31
CA LEU A 9 -6.52 3.63 23.09
C LEU A 9 -6.65 5.17 23.17
N ALA A 10 -7.67 5.76 22.55
CA ALA A 10 -7.90 7.21 22.60
C ALA A 10 -8.13 7.72 24.03
N GLU A 11 -8.95 7.03 24.82
CA GLU A 11 -9.16 7.34 26.24
C GLU A 11 -7.86 7.25 27.04
N LEU A 12 -7.02 6.23 26.76
CA LEU A 12 -5.75 6.04 27.45
C LEU A 12 -4.74 7.14 27.12
N TYR A 13 -4.69 7.62 25.87
CA TYR A 13 -3.88 8.76 25.46
C TYR A 13 -4.26 10.07 26.15
N GLU A 14 -5.54 10.27 26.48
CA GLU A 14 -5.99 11.49 27.17
C GLU A 14 -5.48 11.57 28.62
N ILE A 15 -5.23 10.41 29.25
CA ILE A 15 -4.82 10.32 30.65
C ILE A 15 -3.36 9.87 30.84
N ALA A 16 -2.66 9.52 29.76
CA ALA A 16 -1.29 9.01 29.78
C ALA A 16 -0.27 10.07 30.23
N THR A 17 0.72 9.62 30.99
CA THR A 17 1.93 10.39 31.30
C THR A 17 2.91 10.36 30.13
N GLU A 18 3.89 11.29 30.11
CA GLU A 18 4.91 11.34 29.04
C GLU A 18 5.67 10.01 28.86
N ASP A 19 5.91 9.28 29.96
CA ASP A 19 6.61 8.00 29.93
C ASP A 19 5.74 6.86 29.35
N GLU A 20 4.42 6.93 29.50
CA GLU A 20 3.45 5.94 29.00
C GLU A 20 3.13 6.14 27.51
N LEU A 21 3.25 7.36 26.98
CA LEU A 21 2.97 7.67 25.57
C LEU A 21 3.77 6.83 24.59
N ALA A 22 5.02 6.48 24.94
CA ALA A 22 5.87 5.66 24.09
C ALA A 22 5.33 4.23 23.91
N GLU A 23 4.70 3.67 24.95
CA GLU A 23 4.08 2.34 24.87
C GLU A 23 2.78 2.41 24.06
N LEU A 24 1.99 3.46 24.23
CA LEU A 24 0.75 3.68 23.47
C LEU A 24 1.01 3.93 21.99
N ASP A 25 2.13 4.56 21.62
CA ASP A 25 2.53 4.76 20.22
C ASP A 25 2.80 3.42 19.51
N LEU A 26 3.29 2.40 20.22
CA LEU A 26 3.46 1.06 19.66
C LEU A 26 2.09 0.43 19.37
N GLU A 27 1.16 0.49 20.31
CA GLU A 27 -0.19 -0.06 20.14
C GLU A 27 -0.96 0.67 19.02
N LYS A 28 -0.76 1.98 18.89
CA LYS A 28 -1.29 2.79 17.79
C LYS A 28 -0.79 2.33 16.43
N GLU A 29 0.51 2.07 16.31
CA GLU A 29 1.09 1.58 15.04
C GLU A 29 0.56 0.17 14.70
N ASP A 30 0.31 -0.68 15.69
CA ASP A 30 -0.32 -2.00 15.47
C ASP A 30 -1.77 -1.89 14.96
N ILE A 31 -2.57 -1.00 15.56
CA ILE A 31 -3.94 -0.73 15.08
C ILE A 31 -3.89 -0.19 13.66
N LYS A 32 -3.00 0.76 13.38
CA LYS A 32 -2.83 1.35 12.04
C LYS A 32 -2.40 0.31 11.00
N LYS A 33 -1.51 -0.61 11.37
CA LYS A 33 -1.13 -1.75 10.52
C LYS A 33 -2.34 -2.62 10.20
N THR A 34 -3.13 -2.95 11.22
CA THR A 34 -4.35 -3.76 11.05
C THR A 34 -5.37 -3.08 10.13
N ILE A 35 -5.59 -1.77 10.29
CA ILE A 35 -6.45 -0.99 9.39
C ILE A 35 -5.90 -0.99 7.96
N SER A 36 -4.57 -0.85 7.79
CA SER A 36 -3.94 -0.88 6.48
C SER A 36 -4.08 -2.23 5.78
N GLU A 37 -4.01 -3.33 6.52
CA GLU A 37 -4.25 -4.68 6.01
C GLU A 37 -5.71 -4.86 5.58
N LEU A 38 -6.66 -4.49 6.43
CA LEU A 38 -8.08 -4.55 6.10
C LEU A 38 -8.43 -3.70 4.87
N TYR A 39 -7.83 -2.52 4.74
CA TYR A 39 -8.01 -1.67 3.57
C TYR A 39 -7.49 -2.33 2.28
N LYS A 40 -6.36 -3.04 2.35
CA LYS A 40 -5.85 -3.80 1.20
C LYS A 40 -6.78 -4.94 0.83
N GLU A 41 -7.26 -5.70 1.82
CA GLU A 41 -8.22 -6.78 1.59
C GLU A 41 -9.51 -6.26 0.96
N ALA A 42 -10.00 -5.11 1.42
CA ALA A 42 -11.17 -4.46 0.83
C ALA A 42 -10.92 -3.95 -0.60
N LEU A 43 -9.69 -3.54 -0.92
CA LEU A 43 -9.30 -3.06 -2.24
C LEU A 43 -9.10 -4.21 -3.24
N PHE A 44 -8.58 -5.35 -2.77
CA PHE A 44 -8.24 -6.52 -3.57
C PHE A 44 -9.19 -7.70 -3.31
N ASN A 45 -10.49 -7.46 -3.50
CA ASN A 45 -11.54 -8.47 -3.28
C ASN A 45 -12.17 -9.00 -4.59
N GLY A 46 -11.54 -8.72 -5.73
CA GLY A 46 -11.96 -9.21 -7.03
C GLY A 46 -11.42 -10.61 -7.33
N ASP A 47 -12.17 -11.36 -8.13
CA ASP A 47 -11.89 -12.76 -8.48
C ASP A 47 -10.51 -13.01 -9.13
N LEU A 48 -9.87 -11.95 -9.66
CA LEU A 48 -8.60 -12.04 -10.40
C LEU A 48 -7.43 -11.31 -9.71
N ASP A 49 -7.63 -10.76 -8.52
CA ASP A 49 -6.60 -9.93 -7.87
C ASP A 49 -5.36 -10.72 -7.45
N GLU A 50 -5.50 -12.03 -7.24
CA GLU A 50 -4.37 -12.94 -6.96
C GLU A 50 -3.63 -13.40 -8.23
N ASN A 51 -4.20 -13.14 -9.42
CA ASN A 51 -3.66 -13.66 -10.67
C ASN A 51 -2.49 -12.80 -11.18
N PRO A 52 -1.53 -13.41 -11.91
CA PRO A 52 -0.51 -12.65 -12.61
C PRO A 52 -1.12 -11.65 -13.60
N ALA A 53 -0.60 -10.42 -13.60
CA ALA A 53 -1.04 -9.38 -14.52
C ALA A 53 -0.27 -9.40 -15.85
N ILE A 54 -0.96 -9.09 -16.94
CA ILE A 54 -0.36 -8.82 -18.25
C ILE A 54 -0.43 -7.33 -18.52
N ILE A 55 0.73 -6.68 -18.64
CA ILE A 55 0.83 -5.24 -18.94
C ILE A 55 1.24 -5.07 -20.41
N THR A 56 0.40 -4.38 -21.20
CA THR A 56 0.72 -4.01 -22.58
C THR A 56 0.88 -2.50 -22.69
N ILE A 57 2.05 -2.04 -23.12
CA ILE A 57 2.34 -0.62 -23.34
C ILE A 57 2.39 -0.36 -24.84
N LYS A 58 1.56 0.57 -25.32
CA LYS A 58 1.54 1.01 -26.72
C LYS A 58 1.83 2.50 -26.79
N PRO A 59 2.76 2.96 -27.64
CA PRO A 59 2.98 4.39 -27.82
C PRO A 59 1.74 5.05 -28.44
N GLY A 60 1.45 6.27 -28.00
CA GLY A 60 0.40 7.12 -28.56
C GLY A 60 0.88 7.93 -29.77
N ALA A 61 0.12 8.95 -30.13
CA ALA A 61 0.54 9.95 -31.12
C ALA A 61 1.83 10.66 -30.66
N GLY A 62 2.73 10.99 -31.60
CA GLY A 62 4.04 11.59 -31.30
C GLY A 62 5.23 10.90 -31.96
N GLY A 63 5.02 9.78 -32.67
CA GLY A 63 6.05 9.10 -33.45
C GLY A 63 7.19 8.56 -32.58
N THR A 64 8.42 9.02 -32.83
CA THR A 64 9.61 8.55 -32.11
C THR A 64 9.56 8.94 -30.63
N GLU A 65 9.13 10.17 -30.30
CA GLU A 65 9.11 10.64 -28.92
C GLU A 65 8.10 9.85 -28.06
N SER A 66 6.94 9.52 -28.62
CA SER A 66 5.96 8.69 -27.92
C SER A 66 6.44 7.24 -27.76
N SER A 67 7.26 6.75 -28.68
CA SER A 67 7.92 5.44 -28.59
C SER A 67 8.99 5.41 -27.50
N ASP A 68 9.81 6.46 -27.40
CA ASP A 68 10.82 6.59 -26.35
C ASP A 68 10.16 6.68 -24.96
N TRP A 69 9.06 7.42 -24.85
CA TRP A 69 8.25 7.50 -23.64
C TRP A 69 7.64 6.14 -23.25
N ALA A 70 7.09 5.40 -24.20
CA ALA A 70 6.62 4.04 -23.96
C ALA A 70 7.75 3.13 -23.43
N GLY A 71 8.97 3.29 -23.96
CA GLY A 71 10.17 2.62 -23.44
C GLY A 71 10.53 3.04 -22.02
N MET A 72 10.33 4.30 -21.64
CA MET A 72 10.51 4.78 -20.26
C MET A 72 9.50 4.13 -19.31
N LEU A 73 8.22 4.07 -19.69
CA LEU A 73 7.18 3.41 -18.90
C LEU A 73 7.46 1.91 -18.74
N TYR A 74 7.91 1.24 -19.80
CA TYR A 74 8.30 -0.16 -19.72
C TYR A 74 9.37 -0.38 -18.65
N ARG A 75 10.47 0.39 -18.70
CA ARG A 75 11.54 0.30 -17.69
C ARG A 75 11.05 0.65 -16.28
N MET A 76 10.09 1.58 -16.15
CA MET A 76 9.49 1.94 -14.86
C MET A 76 8.76 0.74 -14.25
N TYR A 77 7.91 0.06 -15.02
CA TYR A 77 7.14 -1.09 -14.53
C TYR A 77 8.02 -2.32 -14.25
N VAL A 78 9.05 -2.57 -15.07
CA VAL A 78 10.04 -3.62 -14.81
C VAL A 78 10.71 -3.39 -13.45
N ARG A 79 11.25 -2.19 -13.23
CA ARG A 79 11.92 -1.83 -11.96
C ARG A 79 10.97 -1.91 -10.76
N PHE A 80 9.71 -1.51 -10.93
CA PHE A 80 8.71 -1.64 -9.89
C PHE A 80 8.47 -3.11 -9.52
N ALA A 81 8.25 -3.97 -10.51
CA ALA A 81 7.99 -5.38 -10.32
C ALA A 81 9.19 -6.10 -9.66
N GLU A 82 10.42 -5.82 -10.12
CA GLU A 82 11.65 -6.34 -9.50
C GLU A 82 11.78 -5.91 -8.03
N ARG A 83 11.53 -4.63 -7.70
CA ARG A 83 11.57 -4.13 -6.32
C ARG A 83 10.49 -4.75 -5.42
N LYS A 84 9.37 -5.16 -6.01
CA LYS A 84 8.30 -5.88 -5.32
C LYS A 84 8.54 -7.39 -5.23
N GLY A 85 9.63 -7.89 -5.82
CA GLY A 85 9.96 -9.31 -5.84
C GLY A 85 9.12 -10.13 -6.83
N PHE A 86 8.43 -9.46 -7.77
CA PHE A 86 7.68 -10.13 -8.82
C PHE A 86 8.62 -10.61 -9.93
N LYS A 87 8.23 -11.71 -10.57
CA LYS A 87 8.90 -12.20 -11.78
C LYS A 87 8.42 -11.39 -12.98
N VAL A 88 9.37 -10.93 -13.80
CA VAL A 88 9.14 -10.18 -15.05
C VAL A 88 9.73 -10.95 -16.22
#